data_AF-A0A956K1E6-F1
#
_entry.id   AF-A0A956K1E6-F1
#
_cell.length_a   1.000
_cell.length_b   1.000
_cell.length_c   1.000
_cell.angle_alpha   90.00
_cell.angle_beta   90.00
_cell.angle_gamma   90.00
#
_symmetry.space_group_name_H-M   'P 1'
#
loop_
_entity.id
_entity.type
_entity.pdbx_description
1 polymer ?
#
loop_
_entity_poly.entity_id
_entity_poly.type
_entity_poly.pdbx_seq_one_letter_code
_entity_poly.pdbx_strand_id
1 'polypeptide(L)'
;MPTAATEADFLKQDNPHCHAPIHPAAPVPTPVAHPPVPWAINPGTCAATVKHMGKKAAIMGTISQPCSLPSCVPNGPGVIMKCSMTVLIENRPAARINDVSVHAGCVAPIPGPTGKVTGAGAPTVQIGG
;
A
#
# COMPACT_ATOMS: atom_id res chain seq x y z
N MET A 1 -20.29 1.22 5.98
CA MET A 1 -19.58 1.78 4.80
C MET A 1 -18.17 2.09 5.25
N PRO A 2 -17.11 1.68 4.52
CA PRO A 2 -15.75 2.04 4.87
C PRO A 2 -15.41 3.51 4.58
N THR A 3 -14.53 4.07 5.41
CA THR A 3 -13.99 5.43 5.24
C THR A 3 -13.15 5.54 3.97
N ALA A 4 -13.31 6.65 3.23
CA ALA A 4 -12.51 6.94 2.04
C ALA A 4 -11.02 7.10 2.38
N ALA A 5 -10.14 6.52 1.56
CA ALA A 5 -8.69 6.67 1.68
C ALA A 5 -8.19 7.94 0.95
N THR A 6 -7.07 8.47 1.44
CA THR A 6 -6.48 9.74 0.99
C THR A 6 -4.96 9.63 0.88
N GLU A 7 -4.32 10.65 0.31
CA GLU A 7 -2.85 10.76 0.25
C GLU A 7 -2.15 10.81 1.62
N ALA A 8 -2.88 11.01 2.72
CA ALA A 8 -2.30 11.00 4.07
C ALA A 8 -2.34 9.63 4.75
N ASP A 9 -2.84 8.60 4.07
CA ASP A 9 -2.90 7.23 4.56
C ASP A 9 -1.66 6.42 4.13
N PHE A 10 -1.59 5.17 4.56
CA PHE A 10 -0.44 4.29 4.39
C PHE A 10 -0.84 2.97 3.74
N LEU A 11 0.10 2.33 3.03
CA LEU A 11 -0.01 0.92 2.64
C LEU A 11 0.89 0.08 3.52
N LYS A 12 0.35 -0.99 4.08
CA LYS A 12 1.07 -1.87 5.01
C LYS A 12 0.82 -3.32 4.66
N GLN A 13 1.89 -4.13 4.58
CA GLN A 13 1.77 -5.57 4.36
C GLN A 13 0.97 -6.24 5.49
N ASP A 14 0.29 -7.34 5.17
CA ASP A 14 -0.45 -8.11 6.19
C ASP A 14 0.51 -8.87 7.11
N ASN A 15 1.60 -9.40 6.54
CA ASN A 15 2.51 -10.34 7.20
C ASN A 15 3.98 -9.88 7.12
N PRO A 16 4.84 -10.33 8.04
CA PRO A 16 6.29 -10.17 7.89
C PRO A 16 6.74 -10.64 6.50
N HIS A 17 7.75 -9.98 5.95
CA HIS A 17 8.31 -10.35 4.66
C HIS A 17 9.83 -10.24 4.67
N CYS A 18 10.46 -11.00 3.77
CA CYS A 18 11.90 -11.06 3.56
C CYS A 18 12.18 -10.92 2.05
N HIS A 19 13.45 -10.78 1.68
CA HIS A 19 13.94 -10.65 0.31
C HIS A 19 15.26 -11.41 0.09
N ALA A 20 15.51 -12.51 0.79
CA ALA A 20 16.72 -13.32 0.61
C ALA A 20 16.46 -14.49 -0.36
N PRO A 21 16.99 -14.47 -1.59
CA PRO A 21 16.79 -15.55 -2.53
C PRO A 21 17.62 -16.77 -2.10
N ILE A 22 16.96 -17.80 -1.58
CA ILE A 22 17.27 -19.21 -1.81
C ILE A 22 18.77 -19.59 -1.66
N HIS A 23 19.42 -19.55 -0.49
CA HIS A 23 20.66 -20.32 -0.21
C HIS A 23 20.96 -20.42 1.31
N PRO A 24 21.80 -21.37 1.78
CA PRO A 24 22.31 -21.38 3.16
C PRO A 24 22.94 -20.03 3.50
N ALA A 25 22.82 -19.56 4.76
CA ALA A 25 23.20 -18.22 5.20
C ALA A 25 24.50 -17.71 4.54
N ALA A 26 24.35 -16.81 3.56
CA ALA A 26 25.50 -16.16 2.94
C ALA A 26 26.13 -15.19 3.95
N PRO A 27 27.46 -14.98 3.90
CA PRO A 27 28.10 -13.92 4.66
C PRO A 27 27.44 -12.58 4.35
N VAL A 28 27.28 -11.79 5.42
CA VAL A 28 26.53 -10.53 5.49
C VAL A 28 26.76 -9.60 4.28
N PRO A 29 25.71 -8.91 3.78
CA PRO A 29 24.36 -8.83 4.36
C PRO A 29 23.33 -9.70 3.61
N THR A 30 22.95 -10.82 4.22
CA THR A 30 21.76 -11.59 3.80
C THR A 30 20.50 -10.86 4.30
N PRO A 31 19.50 -10.56 3.45
CA PRO A 31 18.25 -9.92 3.88
C PRO A 31 17.52 -10.74 4.96
N VAL A 32 17.10 -10.09 6.04
CA VAL A 32 16.36 -10.72 7.15
C VAL A 32 14.89 -10.31 7.08
N ALA A 33 13.99 -11.24 7.43
CA ALA A 33 12.56 -10.93 7.54
C ALA A 33 12.34 -9.77 8.53
N HIS A 34 11.51 -8.81 8.15
CA HIS A 34 11.11 -7.73 9.05
C HIS A 34 9.58 -7.69 9.22
N PRO A 35 9.09 -7.14 10.36
CA PRO A 35 7.66 -6.91 10.55
C PRO A 35 7.07 -5.98 9.48
N PRO A 36 5.76 -6.03 9.22
CA PRO A 36 5.11 -5.06 8.33
C PRO A 36 5.29 -3.62 8.81
N VAL A 37 5.69 -2.73 7.89
CA VAL A 37 5.86 -1.31 8.17
C VAL A 37 4.89 -0.52 7.28
N PRO A 38 4.15 0.46 7.82
CA PRO A 38 3.30 1.32 7.01
C PRO A 38 4.14 2.30 6.19
N TRP A 39 3.94 2.31 4.87
CA TRP A 39 4.58 3.26 3.96
C TRP A 39 3.57 4.28 3.46
N ALA A 40 3.92 5.56 3.55
CA ALA A 40 3.04 6.66 3.17
C ALA A 40 2.62 6.54 1.71
N ILE A 41 1.37 6.88 1.40
CA ILE A 41 0.90 6.97 0.02
C ILE A 41 1.69 8.06 -0.74
N ASN A 42 2.02 7.81 -2.00
CA ASN A 42 2.61 8.81 -2.89
C ASN A 42 1.50 9.72 -3.46
N PRO A 43 1.46 11.02 -3.07
CA PRO A 43 0.45 11.98 -3.53
C PRO A 43 0.37 12.14 -5.05
N GLY A 44 1.46 11.86 -5.76
CA GLY A 44 1.53 11.92 -7.23
C GLY A 44 0.71 10.85 -7.94
N THR A 45 0.26 9.82 -7.23
CA THR A 45 -0.52 8.69 -7.78
C THR A 45 -1.97 8.64 -7.32
N CYS A 46 -2.37 9.58 -6.47
CA CYS A 46 -3.77 9.81 -6.07
C CYS A 46 -4.56 10.50 -7.20
N ALA A 47 -5.84 10.75 -6.96
CA ALA A 47 -6.67 11.58 -7.85
C ALA A 47 -6.03 12.95 -8.08
N ALA A 48 -6.10 13.45 -9.31
CA ALA A 48 -5.48 14.73 -9.67
C ALA A 48 -6.28 15.93 -9.11
N THR A 49 -7.60 15.82 -9.11
CA THR A 49 -8.55 16.91 -8.87
C THR A 49 -9.46 16.68 -7.66
N VAL A 50 -9.84 15.43 -7.39
CA VAL A 50 -10.77 15.11 -6.31
C VAL A 50 -10.05 15.03 -4.97
N LYS A 51 -10.56 15.81 -4.00
CA LYS A 51 -10.04 15.86 -2.65
C LYS A 51 -11.11 15.46 -1.63
N HIS A 52 -10.71 14.71 -0.60
CA HIS A 52 -11.50 14.44 0.59
C HIS A 52 -10.85 15.15 1.77
N MET A 53 -11.58 16.04 2.43
CA MET A 53 -11.07 16.86 3.54
C MET A 53 -9.76 17.62 3.17
N GLY A 54 -9.69 18.16 1.94
CA GLY A 54 -8.54 18.92 1.46
C GLY A 54 -7.35 18.08 0.99
N LYS A 55 -7.39 16.75 1.15
CA LYS A 55 -6.34 15.81 0.74
C LYS A 55 -6.76 15.07 -0.52
N LYS A 56 -5.83 14.77 -1.42
CA LYS A 56 -6.15 14.01 -2.65
C LYS A 56 -6.73 12.63 -2.30
N ALA A 57 -7.80 12.25 -3.00
CA ALA A 57 -8.44 10.95 -2.82
C ALA A 57 -7.56 9.82 -3.38
N ALA A 58 -7.40 8.73 -2.62
CA ALA A 58 -6.74 7.53 -3.12
C ALA A 58 -7.69 6.73 -4.02
N ILE A 59 -7.14 6.11 -5.04
CA ILE A 59 -7.87 5.38 -6.08
C ILE A 59 -7.10 4.13 -6.48
N MET A 60 -7.73 3.23 -7.23
CA MET A 60 -7.03 2.05 -7.75
C MET A 60 -5.77 2.44 -8.52
N GLY A 61 -4.67 1.75 -8.22
CA GLY A 61 -3.34 2.03 -8.78
C GLY A 61 -2.54 3.10 -8.01
N THR A 62 -3.10 3.77 -7.00
CA THR A 62 -2.31 4.59 -6.07
C THR A 62 -1.25 3.73 -5.40
N ILE A 63 -0.03 4.26 -5.29
CA ILE A 63 1.13 3.55 -4.75
C ILE A 63 1.62 4.16 -3.45
N SER A 64 2.30 3.38 -2.61
CA SER A 64 3.09 3.91 -1.49
C SER A 64 4.44 4.45 -1.95
N GLN A 65 5.13 5.15 -1.06
CA GLN A 65 6.57 5.28 -1.15
C GLN A 65 7.22 3.89 -1.15
N PRO A 66 8.36 3.71 -1.83
CA PRO A 66 9.18 2.51 -1.73
C PRO A 66 9.55 2.20 -0.27
N CYS A 67 9.79 0.93 0.03
CA CYS A 67 10.36 0.55 1.31
C CYS A 67 11.75 1.20 1.46
N SER A 68 12.03 1.84 2.60
CA SER A 68 13.33 2.49 2.84
C SER A 68 14.23 1.70 3.79
N LEU A 69 13.83 0.48 4.14
CA LEU A 69 14.65 -0.39 4.99
C LEU A 69 15.89 -0.85 4.20
N PRO A 70 17.12 -0.61 4.71
CA PRO A 70 18.34 -0.92 3.97
C PRO A 70 18.46 -2.39 3.52
N SER A 71 17.84 -3.32 4.25
CA SER A 71 17.85 -4.75 3.96
C SER A 71 16.76 -5.20 2.98
N CYS A 72 15.80 -4.35 2.65
CA CYS A 72 14.75 -4.69 1.69
C CYS A 72 15.28 -4.38 0.28
N VAL A 73 15.22 -5.34 -0.64
CA VAL A 73 15.65 -5.19 -2.04
C VAL A 73 14.78 -6.14 -2.86
N PRO A 74 13.95 -5.67 -3.81
CA PRO A 74 14.04 -4.41 -4.55
C PRO A 74 13.26 -3.20 -3.96
N ASN A 75 12.84 -3.21 -2.70
CA ASN A 75 12.13 -2.06 -2.08
C ASN A 75 10.81 -1.64 -2.74
N GLY A 76 10.12 -2.56 -3.42
CA GLY A 76 8.95 -2.18 -4.22
C GLY A 76 7.81 -1.56 -3.40
N PRO A 77 7.08 -0.58 -3.97
CA PRO A 77 5.94 0.03 -3.30
C PRO A 77 4.77 -0.95 -3.20
N GLY A 78 3.85 -0.67 -2.28
CA GLY A 78 2.49 -1.22 -2.33
C GLY A 78 1.67 -0.51 -3.40
N VAL A 79 0.71 -1.21 -4.00
CA VAL A 79 -0.24 -0.69 -4.99
C VAL A 79 -1.65 -1.08 -4.57
N ILE A 80 -2.59 -0.13 -4.51
CA ILE A 80 -3.98 -0.44 -4.18
C ILE A 80 -4.65 -1.14 -5.37
N MET A 81 -5.14 -2.38 -5.17
CA MET A 81 -5.65 -3.23 -6.25
C MET A 81 -7.10 -3.68 -6.08
N LYS A 82 -7.67 -3.66 -4.87
CA LYS A 82 -9.09 -3.96 -4.64
C LYS A 82 -9.76 -2.79 -3.95
N CYS A 83 -10.62 -2.09 -4.68
CA CYS A 83 -11.29 -0.86 -4.25
C CYS A 83 -12.82 -1.01 -4.31
N SER A 84 -13.57 0.09 -4.21
CA SER A 84 -15.02 0.12 -4.47
C SER A 84 -15.35 -0.32 -5.90
N MET A 85 -16.36 -1.16 -6.07
CA MET A 85 -16.87 -1.58 -7.39
C MET A 85 -17.94 -0.63 -7.96
N THR A 86 -18.46 0.30 -7.15
CA THR A 86 -19.60 1.14 -7.53
C THR A 86 -19.32 2.64 -7.47
N VAL A 87 -18.29 3.05 -6.72
CA VAL A 87 -17.89 4.45 -6.60
C VAL A 87 -16.60 4.66 -7.38
N LEU A 88 -16.66 5.53 -8.38
CA LEU A 88 -15.53 5.93 -9.19
C LEU A 88 -15.11 7.36 -8.86
N ILE A 89 -13.81 7.59 -8.79
CA ILE A 89 -13.18 8.90 -8.73
C ILE A 89 -12.26 9.00 -9.94
N GLU A 90 -12.51 9.99 -10.81
CA GLU A 90 -11.76 10.16 -12.06
C GLU A 90 -11.76 8.88 -12.93
N ASN A 91 -12.93 8.24 -13.04
CA ASN A 91 -13.14 7.00 -13.78
C ASN A 91 -12.30 5.80 -13.28
N ARG A 92 -11.78 5.87 -12.04
CA ARG A 92 -11.08 4.77 -11.37
C ARG A 92 -11.80 4.39 -10.08
N PRO A 93 -11.84 3.10 -9.71
CA PRO A 93 -12.38 2.64 -8.43
C PRO A 93 -11.83 3.44 -7.24
N ALA A 94 -12.71 3.94 -6.38
CA ALA A 94 -12.34 4.74 -5.23
C ALA A 94 -11.83 3.86 -4.08
N ALA A 95 -10.67 4.21 -3.51
CA ALA A 95 -10.03 3.43 -2.46
C ALA A 95 -10.55 3.80 -1.07
N ARG A 96 -10.49 2.84 -0.16
CA ARG A 96 -11.03 2.89 1.20
C ARG A 96 -10.03 2.36 2.20
N ILE A 97 -10.22 2.71 3.47
CA ILE A 97 -9.50 2.04 4.54
C ILE A 97 -9.82 0.54 4.53
N ASN A 98 -8.79 -0.28 4.71
CA ASN A 98 -8.79 -1.75 4.61
C ASN A 98 -8.97 -2.32 3.19
N ASP A 99 -8.95 -1.50 2.14
CA ASP A 99 -8.84 -2.03 0.78
C ASP A 99 -7.49 -2.73 0.57
N VAL A 100 -7.45 -3.71 -0.35
CA VAL A 100 -6.28 -4.57 -0.53
C VAL A 100 -5.22 -3.85 -1.34
N SER A 101 -3.98 -3.85 -0.81
CA SER A 101 -2.78 -3.51 -1.57
C SER A 101 -1.99 -4.75 -1.98
N VAL A 102 -1.25 -4.65 -3.07
CA VAL A 102 -0.29 -5.64 -3.55
C VAL A 102 1.12 -5.07 -3.48
N HIS A 103 2.06 -5.83 -2.93
CA HIS A 103 3.46 -5.45 -2.76
C HIS A 103 4.33 -6.35 -3.65
N ALA A 104 4.25 -6.15 -4.97
CA ALA A 104 4.89 -7.03 -5.95
C ALA A 104 6.42 -7.05 -5.85
N GLY A 105 7.04 -6.03 -5.25
CA GLY A 105 8.47 -6.05 -4.96
C GLY A 105 8.84 -7.02 -3.84
N CYS A 106 7.92 -7.40 -2.96
CA CYS A 106 8.14 -8.28 -1.80
C CYS A 106 8.18 -9.76 -2.18
N VAL A 107 9.13 -10.12 -3.05
CA VAL A 107 9.35 -11.47 -3.56
C VAL A 107 10.36 -12.24 -2.70
N ALA A 108 9.87 -13.33 -2.07
CA ALA A 108 10.64 -14.44 -1.47
C ALA A 108 11.53 -14.19 -0.22
N PRO A 109 11.78 -15.19 0.64
CA PRO A 109 11.16 -16.51 0.74
C PRO A 109 9.90 -16.54 1.62
N ILE A 110 9.67 -15.50 2.44
CA ILE A 110 8.40 -15.27 3.15
C ILE A 110 7.71 -14.12 2.43
N PRO A 111 6.84 -14.41 1.45
CA PRO A 111 6.16 -13.36 0.71
C PRO A 111 5.08 -12.74 1.61
N GLY A 112 5.09 -11.42 1.71
CA GLY A 112 3.96 -10.61 2.17
C GLY A 112 3.41 -9.81 1.00
N PRO A 113 2.90 -10.47 -0.07
CA PRO A 113 2.59 -9.79 -1.33
C PRO A 113 1.28 -9.02 -1.23
N THR A 114 0.53 -9.17 -0.13
CA THR A 114 -0.70 -8.46 0.14
C THR A 114 -0.54 -7.57 1.35
N GLY A 115 -1.34 -6.51 1.35
CA GLY A 115 -1.45 -5.58 2.45
C GLY A 115 -2.82 -4.92 2.48
N LYS A 116 -2.90 -3.87 3.29
CA LYS A 116 -4.09 -3.04 3.43
C LYS A 116 -3.72 -1.57 3.36
N VAL A 117 -4.69 -0.79 2.90
CA VAL A 117 -4.74 0.64 3.19
C VAL A 117 -5.03 0.82 4.67
N THR A 118 -4.18 1.57 5.36
CA THR A 118 -4.27 1.83 6.81
C THR A 118 -4.16 3.33 7.08
N GLY A 119 -4.75 3.79 8.17
CA GLY A 119 -4.79 5.22 8.51
C GLY A 119 -6.16 5.66 8.97
N ALA A 120 -6.34 6.96 9.13
CA ALA A 120 -7.61 7.54 9.57
C ALA A 120 -8.61 7.72 8.41
N GLY A 121 -8.13 7.78 7.17
CA GLY A 121 -8.93 8.15 6.01
C GLY A 121 -9.49 9.56 6.11
N ALA A 122 -10.58 9.81 5.38
CA ALA A 122 -11.44 10.98 5.53
C ALA A 122 -12.74 10.59 6.25
N PRO A 123 -12.84 10.69 7.60
CA PRO A 123 -13.92 10.10 8.39
C PRO A 123 -15.34 10.53 7.99
N THR A 124 -15.49 11.71 7.40
CA THR A 124 -16.78 12.24 6.94
C THR A 124 -17.19 11.77 5.54
N VAL A 125 -16.32 11.04 4.84
CA VAL A 125 -16.58 10.50 3.50
C VAL A 125 -16.60 8.98 3.56
N GLN A 126 -17.77 8.42 3.29
CA GLN A 126 -18.03 6.98 3.37
C GLN A 126 -18.29 6.43 1.97
N ILE A 127 -17.53 5.41 1.56
CA ILE A 127 -17.58 4.85 0.21
C ILE A 127 -18.08 3.41 0.26
N GLY A 128 -19.15 3.12 -0.48
CA GLY A 128 -19.77 1.78 -0.54
C GLY A 128 -19.28 0.92 -1.69
N GLY A 129 -19.94 -0.22 -1.87
CA GLY A 129 -19.64 -1.20 -2.93
C GLY A 129 -18.31 -1.89 -2.71
#